data_AF-A0A0Q7VD41-F1
#
_entry.id   AF-A0A0Q7VD41-F1
#
_cell.length_a   1.000
_cell.length_b   1.000
_cell.length_c   1.000
_cell.angle_alpha   90.00
_cell.angle_beta   90.00
_cell.angle_gamma   90.00
#
_symmetry.space_group_name_H-M   'P 1'
#
loop_
_entity.id
_entity.type
_entity.pdbx_description
1 polymer ?
#
loop_
_entity_poly.entity_id
_entity_poly.type
_entity_poly.pdbx_seq_one_letter_code
_entity_poly.pdbx_strand_id
1 'polypeptide(L)'
;MRAIALGTFKIMRSPLATRLAASALAIVVLGGASGCAADPGASNPVPTSTATSAPDPTPTTEAPTAEPTPEPTASPAPEFGAFTFEQLAQICIDATVSSYAPDVVFDTPNTRIEQRIVTPEWLVIVPAATMGYQGQSVCTIGGTPAEHQLELGSGSIEQLPEEQIQNLIRGENEGGDR
;
A
#
# COMPACT_ATOMS: atom_id res chain seq x y z
N MET A 1 56.02 1.66 -16.43
CA MET A 1 55.61 2.99 -16.91
C MET A 1 54.55 2.81 -17.97
N ARG A 2 53.27 3.00 -17.64
CA ARG A 2 52.15 2.91 -18.59
C ARG A 2 51.39 4.23 -18.54
N ALA A 3 51.16 4.78 -19.72
CA ALA A 3 50.76 6.15 -19.98
C ALA A 3 49.29 6.41 -19.59
N ILE A 4 49.07 7.58 -18.98
CA ILE A 4 47.78 8.15 -18.62
C ILE A 4 47.28 8.91 -19.86
N ALA A 5 46.22 8.43 -20.49
CA ALA A 5 45.54 9.16 -21.56
C ALA A 5 44.52 10.12 -20.92
N LEU A 6 44.87 11.41 -20.85
CA LEU A 6 43.96 12.49 -20.50
C LEU A 6 42.95 12.69 -21.63
N GLY A 7 41.72 12.24 -21.41
CA GLY A 7 40.57 12.54 -22.27
C GLY A 7 40.07 13.96 -22.04
N THR A 8 40.08 14.76 -23.09
CA THR A 8 39.71 16.18 -23.15
C THR A 8 38.24 16.40 -22.77
N PHE A 9 38.01 17.07 -21.64
CA PHE A 9 36.68 17.50 -21.20
C PHE A 9 36.15 18.61 -22.12
N LYS A 10 35.19 18.28 -23.00
CA LYS A 10 34.51 19.28 -23.82
C LYS A 10 33.43 19.97 -22.99
N ILE A 11 33.80 21.11 -22.40
CA ILE A 11 32.88 22.06 -21.77
C ILE A 11 31.95 22.59 -22.87
N MET A 12 30.69 22.14 -22.90
CA MET A 12 29.67 22.75 -23.75
C MET A 12 28.71 23.57 -22.89
N ARG A 13 28.69 24.86 -23.21
CA ARG A 13 28.07 25.96 -22.48
C ARG A 13 26.55 25.91 -22.61
N SER A 14 25.86 26.17 -21.51
CA SER A 14 24.44 26.49 -21.42
C SER A 14 24.02 27.61 -22.37
N PRO A 15 22.77 27.60 -22.82
CA PRO A 15 21.97 28.80 -22.90
C PRO A 15 20.95 28.84 -21.75
N LEU A 16 21.15 29.80 -20.85
CA LEU A 16 20.08 30.31 -19.98
C LEU A 16 18.89 30.73 -20.85
N ALA A 17 17.70 30.26 -20.51
CA ALA A 17 16.46 30.88 -20.95
C ALA A 17 15.55 31.09 -19.73
N THR A 18 15.84 32.16 -19.00
CA THR A 18 14.93 32.81 -18.06
C THR A 18 13.70 33.28 -18.82
N ARG A 19 12.51 32.76 -18.49
CA ARG A 19 11.25 33.45 -18.79
C ARG A 19 10.40 33.57 -17.53
N LEU A 20 9.81 34.75 -17.47
CA LEU A 20 9.24 35.44 -16.32
C LEU A 20 7.89 34.85 -15.89
N ALA A 21 7.61 35.06 -14.61
CA ALA A 21 6.39 34.75 -13.88
C ALA A 21 5.11 35.36 -14.48
N ALA A 22 3.98 34.70 -14.24
CA ALA A 22 2.69 35.35 -14.06
C ALA A 22 1.83 34.51 -13.10
N SER A 23 1.85 34.90 -11.84
CA SER A 23 0.91 34.48 -10.81
C SER A 23 -0.50 34.96 -11.16
N ALA A 24 -1.49 34.07 -11.08
CA ALA A 24 -2.89 34.46 -10.94
C ALA A 24 -3.55 33.57 -9.89
N LEU A 25 -3.67 34.12 -8.69
CA LEU A 25 -4.45 33.62 -7.57
C LEU A 25 -5.95 33.71 -7.93
N ALA A 26 -6.72 32.65 -7.70
CA ALA A 26 -8.16 32.74 -7.51
C ALA A 26 -8.61 31.67 -6.50
N ILE A 27 -8.83 32.11 -5.26
CA ILE A 27 -9.53 31.38 -4.19
C ILE A 27 -10.91 32.02 -4.06
N VAL A 28 -12.01 31.27 -4.24
CA VAL A 28 -13.26 31.47 -3.48
C VAL A 28 -14.00 30.14 -3.31
N VAL A 29 -14.37 29.90 -2.05
CA VAL A 29 -15.00 28.75 -1.37
C VAL A 29 -16.53 28.83 -1.40
N LEU A 30 -17.24 27.68 -1.47
CA LEU A 30 -18.57 27.37 -0.86
C LEU A 30 -18.78 25.84 -1.04
N GLY A 31 -18.81 24.92 -0.05
CA GLY A 31 -19.62 24.85 1.18
C GLY A 31 -21.10 24.66 0.81
N GLY A 32 -21.83 23.55 0.99
CA GLY A 32 -21.79 22.43 1.92
C GLY A 32 -23.18 22.32 2.58
N ALA A 33 -23.97 21.27 2.30
CA ALA A 33 -25.22 20.98 3.02
C ALA A 33 -25.48 19.47 3.10
N SER A 34 -25.25 18.93 4.29
CA SER A 34 -25.57 17.57 4.73
C SER A 34 -27.07 17.46 5.09
N GLY A 35 -27.74 16.41 4.61
CA GLY A 35 -29.06 16.01 5.09
C GLY A 35 -28.94 14.91 6.15
N CYS A 36 -29.43 15.18 7.37
CA CYS A 36 -29.72 14.14 8.36
C CYS A 36 -31.14 13.62 8.14
N ALA A 37 -31.31 12.31 7.98
CA ALA A 37 -32.60 11.64 8.10
C ALA A 37 -32.71 10.98 9.47
N ALA A 38 -33.87 11.15 10.10
CA ALA A 38 -34.21 10.71 11.45
C ALA A 38 -34.57 9.22 11.53
N ASP A 39 -34.32 8.68 12.73
CA ASP A 39 -34.91 7.56 13.48
C ASP A 39 -36.25 7.00 12.94
N PRO A 40 -36.50 5.68 13.09
CA PRO A 40 -37.11 5.25 14.35
C PRO A 40 -36.62 3.90 14.89
N GLY A 41 -36.68 3.78 16.21
CA GLY A 41 -36.26 2.61 16.98
C GLY A 41 -37.04 1.32 16.78
N ALA A 42 -36.64 0.31 17.55
CA ALA A 42 -37.50 -0.79 17.90
C ALA A 42 -37.07 -1.37 19.26
N SER A 43 -38.06 -1.39 20.14
CA SER A 43 -38.01 -1.81 21.53
C SER A 43 -37.57 -3.25 21.73
N ASN A 44 -36.91 -3.46 22.86
CA ASN A 44 -36.87 -4.73 23.60
C ASN A 44 -38.30 -5.28 23.79
N PRO A 45 -38.51 -6.62 23.82
CA PRO A 45 -38.50 -7.25 25.13
C PRO A 45 -37.87 -8.65 25.17
N VAL A 46 -37.25 -8.92 26.33
CA VAL A 46 -37.02 -10.26 26.89
C VAL A 46 -38.36 -10.95 27.13
N PRO A 47 -38.45 -12.27 26.90
CA PRO A 47 -39.18 -13.13 27.83
C PRO A 47 -38.33 -14.32 28.32
N THR A 48 -38.33 -14.43 29.65
CA THR A 48 -38.02 -15.62 30.45
C THR A 48 -39.17 -16.62 30.34
N SER A 49 -38.87 -17.93 30.24
CA SER A 49 -39.68 -19.10 30.65
C SER A 49 -39.15 -20.35 29.93
N THR A 50 -39.06 -21.57 30.45
CA THR A 50 -39.48 -22.24 31.70
C THR A 50 -38.72 -23.57 31.72
N ALA A 51 -38.19 -23.99 32.87
CA ALA A 51 -37.66 -25.34 33.05
C ALA A 51 -38.82 -26.35 33.17
N THR A 52 -38.78 -27.41 32.35
CA THR A 52 -39.68 -28.57 32.46
C THR A 52 -38.84 -29.84 32.32
N SER A 53 -38.95 -30.72 33.32
CA SER A 53 -38.19 -31.96 33.48
C SER A 53 -38.64 -33.10 32.55
N ALA A 54 -37.64 -33.89 32.10
CA ALA A 54 -37.55 -35.36 31.90
C ALA A 54 -38.71 -36.13 31.22
N PRO A 55 -38.40 -37.10 30.34
CA PRO A 55 -37.92 -38.40 30.83
C PRO A 55 -36.72 -39.00 30.08
N ASP A 56 -36.12 -39.95 30.80
CA ASP A 56 -35.04 -40.87 30.48
C ASP A 56 -35.24 -41.63 29.15
N PRO A 57 -34.27 -41.59 28.20
CA PRO A 57 -34.22 -42.55 27.12
C PRO A 57 -33.26 -43.71 27.44
N THR A 58 -33.84 -44.89 27.26
CA THR A 58 -33.27 -46.24 27.23
C THR A 58 -31.88 -46.30 26.56
N PRO A 59 -30.91 -47.07 27.08
CA PRO A 59 -29.61 -47.22 26.41
C PRO A 59 -29.77 -48.09 25.15
N THR A 60 -29.81 -47.45 23.99
CA THR A 60 -29.57 -48.09 22.71
C THR A 60 -28.07 -48.14 22.49
N THR A 61 -27.52 -49.37 22.43
CA THR A 61 -26.16 -49.64 21.95
C THR A 61 -26.06 -49.23 20.49
N GLU A 62 -25.53 -48.03 20.22
CA GLU A 62 -25.11 -47.61 18.89
C GLU A 62 -23.72 -48.16 18.57
N ALA A 63 -23.59 -48.74 17.38
CA ALA A 63 -22.31 -49.13 16.79
C ALA A 63 -21.42 -47.89 16.62
N PRO A 64 -20.08 -48.03 16.66
CA PRO A 64 -19.18 -46.88 16.54
C PRO A 64 -19.35 -46.22 15.17
N THR A 65 -20.01 -45.06 15.16
CA THR A 65 -20.02 -44.12 14.04
C THR A 65 -18.59 -43.66 13.83
N ALA A 66 -18.08 -43.83 12.61
CA ALA A 66 -16.76 -43.36 12.24
C ALA A 66 -16.64 -41.85 12.54
N GLU A 67 -15.65 -41.52 13.34
CA GLU A 67 -15.27 -40.15 13.69
C GLU A 67 -15.02 -39.36 12.38
N PRO A 68 -15.60 -38.16 12.20
CA PRO A 68 -15.32 -37.35 11.04
C PRO A 68 -13.82 -37.04 11.05
N THR A 69 -13.13 -37.49 10.01
CA THR A 69 -11.74 -37.09 9.77
C THR A 69 -11.71 -35.56 9.70
N PRO A 70 -10.92 -34.87 10.53
CA PRO A 70 -10.82 -33.42 10.46
C PRO A 70 -10.30 -33.04 9.08
N GLU A 71 -11.10 -32.26 8.34
CA GLU A 71 -10.68 -31.63 7.10
C GLU A 71 -9.43 -30.78 7.42
N PRO A 72 -8.33 -30.90 6.66
CA PRO A 72 -7.15 -30.11 6.91
C PRO A 72 -7.53 -28.63 6.82
N THR A 73 -7.43 -27.93 7.96
CA THR A 73 -7.57 -26.48 8.01
C THR A 73 -6.53 -25.89 7.07
N ALA A 74 -6.99 -25.29 5.96
CA ALA A 74 -6.11 -24.62 5.03
C ALA A 74 -5.28 -23.57 5.78
N SER A 75 -3.96 -23.68 5.68
CA SER A 75 -3.05 -22.67 6.22
C SER A 75 -3.36 -21.34 5.54
N PRO A 76 -3.52 -20.22 6.28
CA PRO A 76 -3.78 -18.93 5.66
C PRO A 76 -2.68 -18.62 4.66
N ALA A 77 -3.06 -18.22 3.44
CA ALA A 77 -2.10 -17.74 2.46
C ALA A 77 -1.34 -16.53 3.06
N PRO A 78 -0.03 -16.41 2.84
CA PRO A 78 0.73 -15.27 3.31
C PRO A 78 0.20 -13.98 2.67
N GLU A 79 0.01 -12.95 3.51
CA GLU A 79 -0.62 -11.66 3.14
C GLU A 79 0.07 -10.96 1.96
N PHE A 80 1.39 -11.13 1.83
CA PHE A 80 2.22 -10.50 0.81
C PHE A 80 2.91 -11.52 -0.11
N GLY A 81 2.26 -12.66 -0.37
CA GLY A 81 2.83 -13.73 -1.17
C GLY A 81 4.11 -14.28 -0.53
N ALA A 82 5.22 -14.34 -1.26
CA ALA A 82 6.49 -14.83 -0.72
C ALA A 82 7.26 -13.80 0.12
N PHE A 83 6.84 -12.53 0.12
CA PHE A 83 7.53 -11.45 0.81
C PHE A 83 7.02 -11.26 2.24
N THR A 84 7.84 -10.65 3.09
CA THR A 84 7.36 -9.97 4.31
C THR A 84 7.06 -8.50 4.02
N PHE A 85 6.30 -7.88 4.92
CA PHE A 85 6.05 -6.44 4.89
C PHE A 85 7.36 -5.63 4.89
N GLU A 86 8.29 -5.97 5.79
CA GLU A 86 9.58 -5.27 5.92
C GLU A 86 10.44 -5.42 4.66
N GLN A 87 10.40 -6.59 4.01
CA GLN A 87 11.13 -6.81 2.77
C GLN A 87 10.62 -5.89 1.65
N LEU A 88 9.31 -5.80 1.46
CA LEU A 88 8.70 -4.93 0.45
C LEU A 88 9.02 -3.45 0.71
N ALA A 89 8.90 -3.00 1.96
CA ALA A 89 9.24 -1.64 2.35
C ALA A 89 10.73 -1.34 2.10
N GLN A 90 11.63 -2.23 2.53
CA GLN A 90 13.07 -2.02 2.41
C GLN A 90 13.53 -2.02 0.94
N ILE A 91 13.00 -2.91 0.09
CA ILE A 91 13.29 -2.90 -1.35
C ILE A 91 12.92 -1.54 -1.95
N CYS A 92 11.75 -1.00 -1.58
CA CYS A 92 11.34 0.30 -2.07
C CYS A 92 12.25 1.44 -1.59
N ILE A 93 12.61 1.44 -0.30
CA ILE A 93 13.55 2.42 0.29
C ILE A 93 14.91 2.35 -0.42
N ASP A 94 15.49 1.16 -0.60
CA ASP A 94 16.80 0.98 -1.22
C ASP A 94 16.80 1.51 -2.67
N ALA A 95 15.69 1.31 -3.38
CA ALA A 95 15.53 1.80 -4.74
C ALA A 95 15.42 3.33 -4.83
N THR A 96 14.79 3.98 -3.85
CA THR A 96 14.43 5.41 -3.94
C THR A 96 15.28 6.33 -3.07
N VAL A 97 16.03 5.83 -2.10
CA VAL A 97 16.78 6.65 -1.12
C VAL A 97 17.70 7.67 -1.79
N SER A 98 18.27 7.34 -2.94
CA SER A 98 19.13 8.23 -3.73
C SER A 98 18.40 9.46 -4.32
N SER A 99 17.07 9.44 -4.35
CA SER A 99 16.22 10.56 -4.81
C SER A 99 15.98 11.61 -3.72
N TYR A 100 16.34 11.32 -2.46
CA TYR A 100 16.17 12.21 -1.33
C TYR A 100 17.48 12.85 -0.90
N ALA A 101 17.38 13.92 -0.10
CA ALA A 101 18.55 14.46 0.58
C ALA A 101 19.03 13.50 1.70
N PRO A 102 20.30 13.59 2.13
CA PRO A 102 20.89 12.64 3.07
C PRO A 102 20.24 12.59 4.46
N ASP A 103 19.42 13.60 4.81
CA ASP A 103 18.70 13.71 6.07
C ASP A 103 17.32 13.01 6.04
N VAL A 104 16.98 12.30 4.97
CA VAL A 104 15.68 11.63 4.83
C VAL A 104 15.40 10.64 5.96
N VAL A 105 14.16 10.69 6.45
CA VAL A 105 13.60 9.73 7.41
C VAL A 105 12.43 9.01 6.74
N PHE A 106 12.50 7.68 6.67
CA PHE A 106 11.40 6.84 6.17
C PHE A 106 10.54 6.37 7.35
N ASP A 107 9.23 6.44 7.18
CA ASP A 107 8.24 5.98 8.15
C ASP A 107 7.73 4.58 7.76
N THR A 108 8.61 3.59 7.93
CA THR A 108 8.32 2.19 7.59
C THR A 108 7.06 1.65 8.28
N PRO A 109 6.78 1.92 9.57
CA PRO A 109 5.56 1.46 10.23
C PRO A 109 4.25 1.93 9.57
N ASN A 110 4.26 3.08 8.89
CA ASN A 110 3.11 3.61 8.16
C ASN A 110 3.18 3.33 6.64
N THR A 111 3.98 2.34 6.22
CA THR A 111 4.01 1.89 4.83
C THR A 111 2.65 1.30 4.44
N ARG A 112 2.15 1.71 3.29
CA ARG A 112 0.97 1.12 2.66
C ARG A 112 1.40 0.14 1.58
N ILE A 113 0.88 -1.08 1.63
CA ILE A 113 1.13 -2.14 0.65
C ILE A 113 -0.21 -2.59 0.09
N GLU A 114 -0.33 -2.57 -1.23
CA GLU A 114 -1.55 -2.97 -1.95
C GLU A 114 -1.21 -4.03 -2.99
N GLN A 115 -2.06 -5.05 -3.09
CA GLN A 115 -1.94 -6.02 -4.18
C GLN A 115 -2.48 -5.41 -5.47
N ARG A 116 -1.71 -5.49 -6.54
CA ARG A 116 -2.06 -5.05 -7.88
C ARG A 116 -2.73 -6.19 -8.64
N ILE A 117 -3.60 -5.85 -9.60
CA ILE A 117 -4.21 -6.84 -10.52
C ILE A 117 -3.37 -7.08 -11.78
N VAL A 118 -2.20 -6.45 -11.85
CA VAL A 118 -1.21 -6.54 -12.91
C VAL A 118 0.15 -6.85 -12.31
N THR A 119 1.12 -7.22 -13.15
CA THR A 119 2.52 -7.39 -12.74
C THR A 119 3.27 -6.06 -12.85
N PRO A 120 4.20 -5.73 -11.94
CA PRO A 120 4.54 -6.42 -10.67
C PRO A 120 3.39 -6.40 -9.64
N GLU A 121 3.26 -7.44 -8.82
CA GLU A 121 2.03 -7.67 -8.04
C GLU A 121 1.84 -6.81 -6.79
N TRP A 122 2.86 -6.08 -6.34
CA TRP A 122 2.80 -5.25 -5.12
C TRP A 122 3.01 -3.78 -5.45
N LEU A 123 2.11 -2.91 -5.01
CA LEU A 123 2.32 -1.48 -4.89
C LEU A 123 2.76 -1.17 -3.46
N VAL A 124 3.92 -0.55 -3.30
CA VAL A 124 4.48 -0.18 -1.99
C VAL A 124 4.63 1.32 -1.93
N ILE A 125 4.04 1.92 -0.90
CA ILE A 125 4.09 3.36 -0.65
C ILE A 125 4.68 3.58 0.74
N VAL A 126 5.92 4.04 0.80
CA VAL A 126 6.66 4.31 2.04
C VAL A 126 6.69 5.81 2.29
N PRO A 127 6.01 6.33 3.33
CA PRO A 127 6.12 7.75 3.66
C PRO A 127 7.55 8.14 4.03
N ALA A 128 7.95 9.33 3.65
CA ALA A 128 9.29 9.87 3.88
C ALA A 128 9.21 11.35 4.30
N ALA A 129 10.23 11.82 5.01
CA ALA A 129 10.37 13.23 5.39
C ALA A 129 11.82 13.67 5.18
N THR A 130 12.04 14.83 4.56
CA THR A 130 13.39 15.41 4.37
C THR A 130 13.30 16.93 4.30
N MET A 131 14.25 17.65 4.88
CA MET A 131 14.32 19.10 4.80
C MET A 131 13.03 19.84 5.25
N GLY A 132 12.25 19.22 6.13
CA GLY A 132 10.95 19.74 6.60
C GLY A 132 9.76 19.51 5.65
N TYR A 133 9.96 18.79 4.55
CA TYR A 133 8.91 18.39 3.63
C TYR A 133 8.54 16.92 3.84
N GLN A 134 7.25 16.63 3.77
CA GLN A 134 6.75 15.26 3.66
C GLN A 134 6.84 14.82 2.21
N GLY A 135 7.04 13.53 2.01
CA GLY A 135 7.08 12.88 0.72
C GLY A 135 6.78 11.39 0.88
N GLN A 136 7.01 10.63 -0.16
CA GLN A 136 6.78 9.19 -0.18
C GLN A 136 7.52 8.54 -1.32
N SER A 137 8.00 7.33 -1.08
CA SER A 137 8.54 6.43 -2.10
C SER A 137 7.43 5.53 -2.60
N VAL A 138 7.34 5.38 -3.90
CA VAL A 138 6.30 4.60 -4.58
C VAL A 138 6.99 3.61 -5.48
N CYS A 139 6.75 2.33 -5.23
CA CYS A 139 7.38 1.25 -5.96
C CYS A 139 6.37 0.20 -6.41
N THR A 140 6.61 -0.42 -7.56
CA THR A 140 5.93 -1.66 -7.95
C THR A 140 6.91 -2.82 -7.92
N ILE A 141 6.61 -3.83 -7.11
CA ILE A 141 7.51 -4.94 -6.78
C ILE A 141 6.81 -6.27 -7.09
N GLY A 142 7.55 -7.24 -7.61
CA GLY A 142 7.04 -8.58 -7.85
C GLY A 142 8.14 -9.63 -7.87
N GLY A 143 7.79 -10.86 -8.23
CA GLY A 143 8.74 -11.96 -8.30
C GLY A 143 8.94 -12.62 -6.95
N THR A 144 10.19 -12.78 -6.50
CA THR A 144 10.48 -13.41 -5.20
C THR A 144 11.42 -12.56 -4.36
N PRO A 145 11.52 -12.76 -3.04
CA PRO A 145 12.49 -12.05 -2.21
C PRO A 145 13.94 -12.18 -2.69
N ALA A 146 14.32 -13.32 -3.28
CA ALA A 146 15.67 -13.56 -3.78
C ALA A 146 15.92 -12.95 -5.17
N GLU A 147 14.88 -12.86 -6.00
CA GLU A 147 14.92 -12.36 -7.38
C GLU A 147 13.75 -11.39 -7.58
N HIS A 148 13.78 -10.26 -6.86
CA HIS A 148 12.72 -9.28 -6.93
C HIS A 148 12.78 -8.51 -8.25
N GLN A 149 11.61 -8.15 -8.77
CA GLN A 149 11.45 -7.32 -9.96
C GLN A 149 10.90 -5.96 -9.54
N LEU A 150 11.59 -4.89 -9.92
CA LEU A 150 11.19 -3.51 -9.67
C LEU A 150 10.90 -2.85 -11.02
N GLU A 151 9.68 -2.33 -11.21
CA GLU A 151 9.30 -1.66 -12.46
C GLU A 151 9.14 -0.15 -12.28
N LEU A 152 8.38 0.26 -11.26
CA LEU A 152 8.30 1.65 -10.81
C LEU A 152 9.13 1.81 -9.53
N GLY A 153 9.90 2.88 -9.46
CA GLY A 153 10.59 3.32 -8.25
C GLY A 153 10.77 4.84 -8.31
N SER A 154 9.94 5.57 -7.57
CA SER A 154 9.94 7.04 -7.58
C SER A 154 9.79 7.60 -6.17
N GLY A 155 10.60 8.61 -5.85
CA GLY A 155 10.38 9.47 -4.69
C GLY A 155 9.58 10.70 -5.09
N SER A 156 8.50 11.00 -4.36
CA SER A 156 7.70 12.22 -4.54
C SER A 156 7.68 13.05 -3.25
N ILE A 157 7.57 14.37 -3.37
CA ILE A 157 7.31 15.31 -2.26
C ILE A 157 5.80 15.50 -2.04
N GLU A 158 4.97 14.96 -2.94
CA GLU A 158 3.52 15.01 -2.82
C GLU A 158 2.95 13.63 -2.50
N GLN A 159 1.97 13.60 -1.61
CA GLN A 159 1.20 12.39 -1.33
C GLN A 159 0.31 12.04 -2.53
N LEU A 160 0.17 10.74 -2.80
CA LEU A 160 -0.61 10.26 -3.92
C LEU A 160 -2.09 10.36 -3.52
N PRO A 161 -2.94 11.00 -4.34
CA PRO A 161 -4.37 10.94 -4.11
C PRO A 161 -4.86 9.50 -4.26
N GLU A 162 -5.91 9.13 -3.53
CA GLU A 162 -6.44 7.75 -3.53
C GLU A 162 -6.79 7.26 -4.93
N GLU A 163 -7.35 8.12 -5.78
CA GLU A 163 -7.64 7.80 -7.18
C GLU A 163 -6.38 7.34 -7.94
N GLN A 164 -5.25 8.03 -7.76
CA GLN A 164 -4.00 7.63 -8.41
C GLN A 164 -3.49 6.30 -7.86
N ILE A 165 -3.67 6.03 -6.56
CA ILE A 165 -3.32 4.72 -5.97
C ILE A 165 -4.16 3.62 -6.62
N GLN A 166 -5.47 3.83 -6.77
CA GLN A 166 -6.36 2.87 -7.45
C GLN A 166 -6.03 2.70 -8.93
N ASN A 167 -5.52 3.75 -9.60
CA ASN A 167 -5.02 3.64 -10.98
C ASN A 167 -3.76 2.75 -11.03
N LEU A 168 -2.79 2.97 -10.15
CA LEU A 168 -1.56 2.16 -10.06
C LEU A 168 -1.86 0.69 -9.70
N ILE A 169 -2.86 0.44 -8.83
CA ILE A 169 -3.35 -0.91 -8.52
C ILE A 169 -3.84 -1.63 -9.78
N ARG A 170 -4.49 -0.89 -10.69
CA ARG A 170 -5.00 -1.40 -11.97
C ARG A 170 -3.98 -1.39 -13.10
N GLY A 171 -2.76 -0.90 -12.87
CA GLY A 171 -1.72 -0.78 -13.89
C GLY A 171 -1.90 0.42 -14.83
N GLU A 172 -2.69 1.40 -14.42
CA GLU A 172 -2.99 2.61 -15.20
C GLU A 172 -2.08 3.77 -14.78
N ASN A 173 -1.63 4.58 -15.74
CA ASN A 173 -0.89 5.83 -15.52
C ASN A 173 0.42 5.67 -14.70
N GLU A 174 1.16 4.59 -14.95
CA GLU A 174 2.37 4.21 -14.18
C GLU A 174 3.56 5.15 -14.44
N GLY A 175 3.56 5.80 -15.61
CA GLY A 175 4.43 6.93 -15.91
C GLY A 175 3.54 8.15 -16.00
N GLY A 176 3.44 8.92 -14.92
CA GLY A 176 2.66 10.16 -14.90
C GLY A 176 2.90 10.96 -16.18
N ASP A 177 1.80 11.38 -16.82
CA ASP A 177 1.83 12.16 -18.06
C ASP A 177 2.87 13.28 -17.93
N ARG A 178 3.97 13.14 -18.67
CA ARG A 178 5.06 14.11 -18.73
C ARG A 178 4.74 15.21 -19.73
#